data_AF-A0AAN1UU33-F1
#
_entry.id   AF-A0AAN1UU33-F1
#
_cell.length_a   1.000
_cell.length_b   1.000
_cell.length_c   1.000
_cell.angle_alpha   90.00
_cell.angle_beta   90.00
_cell.angle_gamma   90.00
#
_symmetry.space_group_name_H-M   'P 1'
#
loop_
_entity.id
_entity.type
_entity.pdbx_description
1 polymer ?
#
loop_
_entity_poly.entity_id
_entity_poly.type
_entity_poly.pdbx_seq_one_letter_code
_entity_poly.pdbx_strand_id
1 'polypeptide(L)'
;MSQPIVWIHGDDLSPQNPALLRYPQAPALWVWDDQLLQEWQISLKRIVFIYECLLELPVTIRRGDPVQELQRFAQTHGADRLATTDSPSPRFNQIADAIEADLDLEICDGPEFAAIEGYVDLKRFSRYWKTAQQWAFEPTSRDH
;
A
#
# COMPACT_ATOMS: atom_id res chain seq x y z
N MET A 1 -4.42 9.67 -22.04
CA MET A 1 -3.53 9.62 -20.87
C MET A 1 -4.38 9.04 -19.76
N SER A 2 -3.97 7.93 -19.15
CA SER A 2 -4.70 7.38 -18.01
C SER A 2 -4.68 8.40 -16.86
N GLN A 3 -5.77 8.47 -16.10
CA GLN A 3 -5.88 9.33 -14.94
C GLN A 3 -5.91 8.44 -13.71
N PRO A 4 -4.78 8.17 -13.06
CA PRO A 4 -4.78 7.28 -11.90
C PRO A 4 -5.39 7.99 -10.69
N ILE A 5 -6.07 7.21 -9.86
CA ILE A 5 -6.23 7.51 -8.44
C ILE A 5 -5.23 6.67 -7.64
N VAL A 6 -4.85 7.12 -6.45
CA VAL A 6 -3.95 6.37 -5.57
C VAL A 6 -4.73 5.79 -4.39
N TRP A 7 -4.56 4.50 -4.11
CA TRP A 7 -5.07 3.86 -2.90
C TRP A 7 -3.96 3.65 -1.89
N ILE A 8 -4.16 4.22 -0.69
CA ILE A 8 -3.28 4.05 0.46
C ILE A 8 -3.93 3.08 1.46
N HIS A 9 -3.16 2.11 1.93
CA HIS A 9 -3.54 1.11 2.93
C HIS A 9 -2.53 1.05 4.07
N GLY A 10 -2.89 0.32 5.14
CA GLY A 10 -2.24 0.41 6.45
C GLY A 10 -0.82 -0.17 6.54
N ASP A 11 -0.33 -0.81 5.48
CA ASP A 11 0.99 -1.45 5.48
C ASP A 11 2.11 -0.52 5.02
N ASP A 12 1.78 0.62 4.39
CA ASP A 12 2.74 1.66 4.00
C ASP A 12 2.15 3.07 4.13
N LEU A 13 1.95 3.51 5.38
CA LEU A 13 1.47 4.84 5.76
C LEU A 13 2.61 5.85 5.88
N SER A 14 3.21 6.22 4.74
CA SER A 14 4.36 7.11 4.68
C SER A 14 4.24 8.16 3.56
N PRO A 15 4.76 9.39 3.74
CA PRO A 15 4.90 10.34 2.62
C PRO A 15 5.85 9.82 1.52
N GLN A 16 6.68 8.82 1.83
CA GLN A 16 7.54 8.12 0.88
C GLN A 16 6.86 6.89 0.23
N ASN A 17 5.54 6.73 0.41
CA ASN A 17 4.80 5.64 -0.22
C ASN A 17 5.05 5.63 -1.75
N PRO A 18 5.45 4.49 -2.35
CA PRO A 18 5.81 4.39 -3.76
C PRO A 18 4.74 4.90 -4.73
N ALA A 19 3.46 4.64 -4.44
CA ALA A 19 2.37 5.08 -5.30
C ALA A 19 2.17 6.61 -5.23
N LEU A 20 2.34 7.22 -4.05
CA LEU A 20 2.33 8.69 -3.90
C LEU A 20 3.51 9.34 -4.62
N LEU A 21 4.70 8.74 -4.57
CA LEU A 21 5.88 9.24 -5.26
C LEU A 21 5.76 9.12 -6.77
N ARG A 22 5.17 8.03 -7.27
CA ARG A 22 4.92 7.80 -8.70
C ARG A 22 3.89 8.77 -9.25
N TYR A 23 2.81 9.03 -8.50
CA TYR A 23 1.68 9.84 -8.92
C TYR A 23 1.38 10.99 -7.95
N PRO A 24 2.30 11.97 -7.81
CA PRO A 24 2.20 13.01 -6.77
C PRO A 24 1.05 14.00 -6.96
N GLN A 25 0.45 14.05 -8.15
CA GLN A 25 -0.69 14.91 -8.48
C GLN A 25 -2.00 14.13 -8.58
N ALA A 26 -1.97 12.80 -8.44
CA ALA A 26 -3.17 11.98 -8.45
C ALA A 26 -3.93 12.15 -7.14
N PRO A 27 -5.27 12.17 -7.18
CA PRO A 27 -6.08 12.15 -5.98
C PRO A 27 -5.87 10.81 -5.25
N ALA A 28 -5.56 10.87 -3.96
CA ALA A 28 -5.32 9.69 -3.14
C ALA A 28 -6.48 9.43 -2.17
N LEU A 29 -6.77 8.15 -1.90
CA LEU A 29 -7.84 7.70 -1.04
C LEU A 29 -7.31 6.72 0.02
N TRP A 30 -7.71 6.98 1.27
CA TRP A 30 -7.72 6.01 2.36
C TRP A 30 -9.16 5.62 2.67
N VAL A 31 -9.40 4.34 2.94
CA VAL A 31 -10.70 3.85 3.40
C VAL A 31 -10.54 3.10 4.72
N TRP A 32 -11.23 3.56 5.75
CA TRP A 32 -11.47 2.78 6.95
C TRP A 32 -12.43 1.63 6.62
N ASP A 33 -11.87 0.44 6.43
CA ASP A 33 -12.61 -0.78 6.13
C ASP A 33 -13.46 -1.22 7.33
N ASP A 34 -14.78 -1.14 7.19
CA ASP A 34 -15.73 -1.49 8.26
C ASP A 34 -15.61 -2.97 8.66
N GLN A 35 -15.37 -3.88 7.71
CA GLN A 35 -15.22 -5.30 7.98
C GLN A 35 -13.96 -5.54 8.81
N LEU A 36 -12.83 -4.95 8.41
CA LEU A 36 -11.57 -5.11 9.13
C LEU A 36 -11.63 -4.48 10.54
N LEU A 37 -12.25 -3.30 10.68
CA LEU A 37 -12.44 -2.66 11.98
C LEU A 37 -13.27 -3.53 12.93
N GLN A 38 -14.32 -4.18 12.41
CA GLN A 38 -15.18 -5.06 13.19
C GLN A 38 -14.46 -6.36 13.58
N GLU A 39 -13.77 -7.00 12.64
CA GLU A 39 -13.09 -8.29 12.85
C GLU A 39 -11.90 -8.15 13.80
N TRP A 40 -11.07 -7.11 13.63
CA TRP A 40 -9.81 -6.99 14.36
C TRP A 40 -9.95 -6.24 15.69
N GLN A 41 -11.14 -5.69 15.97
CA GLN A 41 -11.43 -4.94 17.20
C GLN A 41 -10.35 -3.92 17.52
N ILE A 42 -9.96 -3.14 16.51
CA ILE A 42 -8.82 -2.21 16.60
C ILE A 42 -9.07 -1.22 17.75
N SER A 43 -8.13 -1.18 18.70
CA SER A 43 -8.23 -0.28 19.84
C SER A 43 -8.27 1.19 19.41
N LEU A 44 -8.93 2.04 20.21
CA LEU A 44 -8.96 3.49 20.00
C LEU A 44 -7.55 4.10 19.85
N LYS A 45 -6.57 3.64 20.64
CA LYS A 45 -5.18 4.11 20.57
C LYS A 45 -4.57 3.87 19.19
N ARG A 46 -4.83 2.70 18.58
CA ARG A 46 -4.33 2.37 17.24
C ARG A 46 -5.06 3.15 16.15
N ILE A 47 -6.36 3.42 16.33
CA ILE A 47 -7.12 4.29 15.42
C ILE A 47 -6.55 5.71 15.43
N VAL A 48 -6.32 6.28 16.62
CA VAL A 48 -5.74 7.62 16.77
C VAL A 48 -4.37 7.70 16.10
N PHE A 49 -3.49 6.73 16.36
CA PHE A 49 -2.17 6.68 15.73
C PHE A 49 -2.25 6.68 14.20
N ILE A 50 -3.07 5.80 13.61
CA ILE A 50 -3.24 5.75 12.15
C ILE A 50 -3.82 7.08 11.63
N TYR A 51 -4.79 7.66 12.33
CA TYR A 51 -5.37 8.95 11.93
C TYR A 51 -4.33 10.08 11.93
N GLU A 52 -3.45 10.14 12.94
CA GLU A 52 -2.33 11.08 12.97
C GLU A 52 -1.41 10.90 11.76
N CYS A 53 -1.05 9.67 11.39
CA CYS A 53 -0.29 9.40 10.17
C CYS A 53 -1.03 9.90 8.91
N LEU A 54 -2.34 9.67 8.81
CA LEU A 54 -3.13 10.10 7.64
C LEU A 54 -3.18 11.62 7.48
N LEU A 55 -3.11 12.39 8.57
CA LEU A 55 -3.07 13.86 8.51
C LEU A 55 -1.78 14.40 7.88
N GLU A 56 -0.72 13.59 7.82
CA GLU A 56 0.54 13.94 7.15
C GLU A 56 0.53 13.57 5.66
N LEU A 57 -0.48 12.86 5.19
CA LEU A 57 -0.59 12.37 3.81
C LEU A 57 -1.62 13.18 3.01
N PRO A 58 -1.41 13.36 1.69
CA PRO A 58 -2.35 14.09 0.82
C PRO A 58 -3.55 13.20 0.41
N VAL A 59 -4.23 12.60 1.38
CA VAL A 59 -5.30 11.60 1.15
C VAL A 59 -6.67 12.15 1.51
N THR A 60 -7.67 11.76 0.71
CA THR A 60 -9.07 11.82 1.14
C THR A 60 -9.34 10.63 2.05
N ILE A 61 -9.91 10.88 3.23
CA ILE A 61 -10.22 9.84 4.21
C ILE A 61 -11.71 9.51 4.10
N ARG A 62 -12.03 8.24 3.86
CA ARG A 62 -13.40 7.70 3.86
C ARG A 62 -13.52 6.50 4.78
N ARG A 63 -14.74 6.01 4.95
CA ARG A 63 -15.07 4.82 5.73
C ARG A 63 -16.18 4.05 5.03
N GLY A 64 -16.08 2.73 5.00
CA GLY A 64 -17.07 1.86 4.37
C GLY A 64 -16.44 0.59 3.81
N ASP A 65 -17.06 0.05 2.77
CA ASP A 65 -16.51 -1.02 1.95
C ASP A 65 -15.42 -0.46 1.01
N PRO A 66 -14.16 -0.92 1.09
CA PRO A 66 -13.07 -0.37 0.30
C PRO A 66 -13.31 -0.44 -1.21
N VAL A 67 -13.85 -1.55 -1.71
CA VAL A 67 -14.09 -1.75 -3.16
C VAL A 67 -15.07 -0.69 -3.67
N GLN A 68 -16.21 -0.53 -2.99
CA GLN A 68 -17.22 0.47 -3.38
C GLN A 68 -16.70 1.90 -3.27
N GLU A 69 -15.94 2.24 -2.21
CA GLU A 69 -15.39 3.58 -2.06
C GLU A 69 -14.35 3.89 -3.14
N LEU A 70 -13.48 2.93 -3.48
CA LEU A 70 -12.47 3.05 -4.54
C LEU A 70 -13.13 3.24 -5.90
N GLN A 71 -14.11 2.41 -6.26
CA GLN A 71 -14.86 2.55 -7.51
C GLN A 71 -15.56 3.91 -7.60
N ARG A 72 -16.24 4.35 -6.53
CA ARG A 72 -16.92 5.65 -6.51
C ARG A 72 -15.94 6.82 -6.62
N PHE A 73 -14.79 6.70 -5.96
CA PHE A 73 -13.74 7.70 -6.03
C PHE A 73 -13.14 7.78 -7.43
N ALA A 74 -12.88 6.64 -8.07
CA ALA A 74 -12.43 6.57 -9.46
C ALA A 74 -13.42 7.26 -10.40
N GLN A 75 -14.71 6.92 -10.31
CA GLN A 75 -15.77 7.54 -11.10
C GLN A 75 -15.86 9.06 -10.90
N THR A 76 -15.75 9.53 -9.65
CA THR A 76 -15.79 10.96 -9.30
C THR A 76 -14.63 11.73 -9.95
N HIS A 77 -13.47 11.09 -10.07
CA HIS A 77 -12.27 11.68 -10.66
C HIS A 77 -12.09 11.35 -12.15
N GLY A 78 -13.00 10.58 -12.77
CA GLY A 78 -12.86 10.12 -14.15
C GLY A 78 -11.66 9.18 -14.37
N ALA A 79 -11.23 8.50 -13.31
CA ALA A 79 -10.06 7.64 -13.32
C ALA A 79 -10.37 6.26 -13.90
N ASP A 80 -9.45 5.75 -14.71
CA ASP A 80 -9.45 4.42 -15.32
C ASP A 80 -8.38 3.49 -14.73
N ARG A 81 -7.53 4.02 -13.86
CA ARG A 81 -6.42 3.31 -13.21
C ARG A 81 -6.44 3.52 -11.70
N LEU A 82 -6.12 2.46 -10.97
CA LEU A 82 -5.81 2.50 -9.54
C LEU A 82 -4.33 2.19 -9.33
N ALA A 83 -3.60 3.09 -8.69
CA ALA A 83 -2.22 2.82 -8.26
C ALA A 83 -2.18 2.58 -6.74
N THR A 84 -1.44 1.58 -6.30
CA THR A 84 -1.25 1.28 -4.87
C THR A 84 0.14 0.70 -4.61
N THR A 85 0.48 0.38 -3.37
CA THR A 85 1.74 -0.29 -2.99
C THR A 85 1.45 -1.75 -2.67
N ASP A 86 2.45 -2.63 -2.83
CA ASP A 86 2.26 -4.04 -2.52
C ASP A 86 1.99 -4.27 -1.02
N SER A 87 1.24 -5.32 -0.70
CA SER A 87 0.98 -5.76 0.66
C SER A 87 0.85 -7.29 0.74
N PRO A 88 1.47 -7.93 1.75
CA PRO A 88 1.27 -9.36 2.00
C PRO A 88 -0.11 -9.68 2.61
N SER A 89 -0.95 -8.67 2.87
CA SER A 89 -2.25 -8.85 3.52
C SER A 89 -3.23 -9.63 2.63
N PRO A 90 -3.83 -10.73 3.12
CA PRO A 90 -4.88 -11.43 2.36
C PRO A 90 -6.08 -10.54 2.03
N ARG A 91 -6.39 -9.57 2.89
CA ARG A 91 -7.47 -8.61 2.67
C ARG A 91 -7.12 -7.64 1.54
N PHE A 92 -5.85 -7.26 1.41
CA PHE A 92 -5.39 -6.45 0.28
C PHE A 92 -5.63 -7.18 -1.04
N ASN A 93 -5.20 -8.44 -1.17
CA ASN A 93 -5.41 -9.24 -2.38
C ASN A 93 -6.90 -9.36 -2.75
N GLN A 94 -7.78 -9.58 -1.76
CA GLN A 94 -9.23 -9.62 -2.00
C GLN A 94 -9.78 -8.33 -2.59
N ILE A 95 -9.30 -7.17 -2.13
CA ILE A 95 -9.73 -5.86 -2.64
C ILE A 95 -9.13 -5.62 -4.02
N ALA A 96 -7.83 -5.93 -4.21
CA ALA A 96 -7.14 -5.83 -5.49
C ALA A 96 -7.83 -6.65 -6.58
N ASP A 97 -8.07 -7.94 -6.33
CA ASP A 97 -8.76 -8.87 -7.25
C ASP A 97 -10.16 -8.34 -7.63
N ALA A 98 -10.88 -7.75 -6.68
CA ALA A 98 -12.22 -7.21 -6.93
C ALA A 98 -12.19 -5.94 -7.78
N ILE A 99 -11.14 -5.12 -7.65
CA ILE A 99 -10.97 -3.87 -8.40
C ILE A 99 -10.47 -4.11 -9.83
N GLU A 100 -9.60 -5.10 -10.04
CA GLU A 100 -9.05 -5.44 -11.36
C GLU A 100 -10.13 -5.77 -12.41
N ALA A 101 -11.36 -6.10 -11.97
CA ALA A 101 -12.49 -6.29 -12.87
C ALA A 101 -12.93 -5.02 -13.60
N ASP A 102 -12.74 -3.84 -12.99
CA ASP A 102 -13.29 -2.56 -13.48
C ASP A 102 -12.23 -1.47 -13.72
N LEU A 103 -11.07 -1.55 -13.05
CA LEU A 103 -9.99 -0.57 -13.14
C LEU A 103 -8.65 -1.26 -13.47
N ASP A 104 -7.81 -0.58 -14.23
CA ASP A 104 -6.42 -0.98 -14.44
C ASP A 104 -5.65 -0.83 -13.11
N LEU A 105 -5.25 -1.94 -12.49
CA LEU A 105 -4.52 -1.93 -11.22
C LEU A 105 -3.01 -1.90 -11.46
N GLU A 106 -2.34 -0.93 -10.85
CA GLU A 106 -0.88 -0.83 -10.84
C GLU A 106 -0.35 -0.92 -9.40
N ILE A 107 0.46 -1.96 -9.15
CA ILE A 107 1.19 -2.12 -7.90
C ILE A 107 2.57 -1.46 -8.06
N CYS A 108 2.84 -0.46 -7.23
CA CYS A 108 4.11 0.25 -7.18
C CYS A 108 5.00 -0.41 -6.12
N ASP A 109 6.08 -1.05 -6.57
CA ASP A 109 7.01 -1.71 -5.67
C ASP A 109 7.72 -0.71 -4.75
N GLY A 110 7.80 -1.07 -3.47
CA GLY A 110 8.61 -0.35 -2.50
C GLY A 110 10.10 -0.70 -2.60
N PRO A 111 10.98 0.10 -2.00
CA PRO A 111 12.40 -0.24 -1.93
C PRO A 111 12.57 -1.55 -1.16
N GLU A 112 13.30 -2.50 -1.75
CA GLU A 112 13.70 -3.71 -1.04
C GLU A 112 14.57 -3.34 0.17
N PHE A 113 14.44 -4.11 1.25
CA PHE A 113 15.32 -3.96 2.41
C PHE A 113 16.79 -4.27 2.07
N ALA A 114 17.02 -5.31 1.27
CA ALA A 114 18.35 -5.73 0.83
C ALA A 114 18.23 -6.49 -0.50
N ALA A 115 19.06 -6.14 -1.49
CA ALA A 115 19.13 -6.81 -2.79
C ALA A 115 19.90 -8.15 -2.69
N ILE A 116 19.34 -9.09 -1.92
CA ILE A 116 20.01 -10.35 -1.60
C ILE A 116 20.07 -11.24 -2.83
N GLU A 117 21.28 -11.55 -3.29
CA GLU A 117 21.49 -12.52 -4.36
C GLU A 117 21.54 -13.97 -3.82
N GLY A 118 20.75 -14.87 -4.42
CA GLY A 118 20.79 -16.30 -4.13
C GLY A 118 19.75 -16.80 -3.12
N TYR A 119 19.96 -18.01 -2.59
CA TYR A 119 19.00 -18.66 -1.71
C TYR A 119 19.00 -18.07 -0.29
N VAL A 120 17.80 -17.81 0.23
CA VAL A 120 17.60 -17.32 1.60
C VAL A 120 16.67 -18.25 2.36
N ASP A 121 17.10 -18.72 3.53
CA ASP A 121 16.25 -19.52 4.42
C ASP A 121 15.38 -18.60 5.29
N LEU A 122 14.12 -18.46 4.89
CA LEU A 122 13.13 -17.63 5.59
C LEU A 122 12.51 -18.32 6.83
N LYS A 123 12.85 -19.58 7.13
CA LYS A 123 12.27 -20.30 8.28
C LYS A 123 12.89 -19.90 9.62
N ARG A 124 14.10 -19.33 9.62
CA ARG A 124 14.81 -18.91 10.84
C ARG A 124 15.48 -17.57 10.62
N PHE A 125 15.13 -16.59 11.44
CA PHE A 125 15.70 -15.25 11.39
C PHE A 125 17.23 -15.24 11.37
N SER A 126 17.89 -16.05 12.21
CA SER A 126 19.36 -16.09 12.24
C SER A 126 20.01 -16.60 10.95
N ARG A 127 19.33 -17.47 10.18
CA ARG A 127 19.82 -17.96 8.89
C ARG A 127 19.56 -16.94 7.78
N TYR A 128 18.38 -16.34 7.76
CA TYR A 128 18.07 -15.18 6.92
C TYR A 128 19.12 -14.08 7.13
N TRP A 129 19.32 -13.65 8.37
CA TRP A 129 20.20 -12.53 8.71
C TRP A 129 21.65 -12.81 8.35
N LYS A 130 22.11 -14.06 8.46
CA LYS A 130 23.47 -14.43 8.08
C LYS A 130 23.79 -14.08 6.62
N THR A 131 22.80 -14.21 5.74
CA THR A 131 22.89 -13.84 4.32
C THR A 131 22.58 -12.35 4.12
N ALA A 132 21.48 -11.86 4.69
CA ALA A 132 21.00 -10.48 4.48
C ALA A 132 21.98 -9.41 4.97
N GLN A 133 22.68 -9.65 6.10
CA GLN A 133 23.59 -8.67 6.70
C GLN A 133 24.73 -8.21 5.78
N GLN A 134 25.06 -9.01 4.75
CA GLN A 134 26.11 -8.68 3.77
C GLN A 134 25.69 -7.52 2.86
N TRP A 135 24.39 -7.30 2.71
CA TRP A 135 23.78 -6.36 1.77
C TRP A 135 22.92 -5.30 2.47
N ALA A 136 22.67 -5.44 3.78
CA ALA A 136 21.73 -4.61 4.54
C ALA A 136 22.10 -3.12 4.60
N PHE A 137 23.35 -2.77 4.30
CA PHE A 137 23.82 -1.38 4.25
C PHE A 137 24.20 -0.93 2.84
N GLU A 138 24.03 -1.81 1.85
CA GLU A 138 24.25 -1.48 0.44
C GLU A 138 22.98 -0.86 -0.16
N PRO A 139 23.09 0.07 -1.11
CA PRO A 139 21.93 0.61 -1.80
C PRO A 139 21.15 -0.50 -2.53
N THR A 140 19.82 -0.51 -2.39
CA THR A 140 18.95 -1.47 -3.07
C THR A 140 18.40 -0.97 -4.40
N SER A 141 18.57 0.31 -4.70
CA SER A 141 18.23 0.90 -6.00
C SER A 141 19.19 0.42 -7.08
N ARG A 142 18.70 -0.41 -8.01
CA ARG A 142 19.28 -0.49 -9.35
C ARG A 142 18.81 0.76 -10.09
N ASP A 143 19.66 1.79 -10.14
CA ASP A 143 19.41 2.97 -10.96
C ASP A 143 19.11 2.51 -12.40
N HIS A 144 17.88 2.76 -12.86
CA HIS A 144 17.44 2.58 -14.25
C HIS A 144 16.99 3.93 -14.81
#